data_AF-A0A838UWL1-F1
#
_entry.id   AF-A0A838UWL1-F1
#
_cell.length_a   1.000
_cell.length_b   1.000
_cell.length_c   1.000
_cell.angle_alpha   90.00
_cell.angle_beta   90.00
_cell.angle_gamma   90.00
#
_symmetry.space_group_name_H-M   'P 1'
#
loop_
_entity.id
_entity.type
_entity.pdbx_description
1 polymer ?
#
loop_
_entity_poly.entity_id
_entity_poly.type
_entity_poly.pdbx_seq_one_letter_code
_entity_poly.pdbx_strand_id
1 'polypeptide(L)'
;PGNAPQKTILAPDIVILRASGPASFTHVTHDVPMIAVEVVSPNQTLDEIRLKAAFYQSAGVDEIWMLDPNTRSAEMWNAQGQTQLTATQPLTSALLPGFSVILETLFA
;
A
#
# COMPACT_ATOMS: atom_id res chain seq x y z
N PRO A 1 -5.36 13.74 -34.67
CA PRO A 1 -5.36 14.02 -33.21
C PRO A 1 -4.95 12.77 -32.42
N GLY A 2 -3.70 12.72 -31.95
CA GLY A 2 -3.21 11.60 -31.14
C GLY A 2 -3.86 11.65 -29.75
N ASN A 3 -4.37 10.51 -29.28
CA ASN A 3 -4.86 10.37 -27.91
C ASN A 3 -3.72 10.69 -26.95
N ALA A 4 -3.90 11.73 -26.13
CA ALA A 4 -3.03 11.93 -24.97
C ALA A 4 -3.12 10.69 -24.07
N PRO A 5 -2.01 10.20 -23.47
CA PRO A 5 -2.07 9.08 -22.55
C PRO A 5 -3.05 9.41 -21.42
N GLN A 6 -4.00 8.51 -21.15
CA GLN A 6 -4.89 8.65 -20.01
C GLN A 6 -4.05 8.62 -18.74
N LYS A 7 -4.10 9.71 -17.97
CA LYS A 7 -3.49 9.77 -16.64
C LYS A 7 -4.34 8.90 -15.72
N THR A 8 -3.92 7.67 -15.47
CA THR A 8 -4.51 6.84 -14.42
C THR A 8 -4.16 7.46 -13.08
N ILE A 9 -5.19 7.85 -12.32
CA ILE A 9 -5.05 8.25 -10.93
C ILE A 9 -5.56 7.08 -10.10
N LEU A 10 -4.67 6.45 -9.34
CA LEU A 10 -5.04 5.44 -8.35
C LEU A 10 -4.97 6.07 -6.95
N ALA A 11 -5.92 5.71 -6.10
CA ALA A 11 -5.97 6.14 -4.71
C ALA A 11 -5.91 4.88 -3.83
N PRO A 12 -4.79 4.64 -3.12
CA PRO A 12 -4.72 3.61 -2.09
C PRO A 12 -5.70 3.89 -0.96
N ASP A 13 -6.08 2.85 -0.21
CA ASP A 13 -6.98 3.00 0.94
C ASP A 13 -6.32 3.79 2.07
N ILE A 14 -5.02 3.56 2.28
CA ILE A 14 -4.20 4.32 3.23
C ILE A 14 -2.87 4.67 2.55
N VAL A 15 -2.42 5.90 2.79
CA VAL A 15 -1.07 6.34 2.39
C VAL A 15 -0.34 6.89 3.60
N ILE A 16 0.96 6.61 3.66
CA ILE A 16 1.88 7.23 4.61
C ILE A 16 2.85 8.09 3.79
N LEU A 17 2.98 9.35 4.19
CA LEU A 17 3.83 10.33 3.55
C LEU A 17 5.01 10.69 4.46
N ARG A 18 6.13 11.06 3.84
CA ARG A 18 7.23 11.68 4.59
C ARG A 18 6.76 13.05 5.10
N ALA A 19 6.97 13.32 6.38
CA ALA A 19 6.69 14.64 6.94
C ALA A 19 7.61 15.69 6.29
N SER A 20 7.02 16.59 5.49
CA SER A 20 7.72 17.70 4.83
C SER A 20 7.37 19.07 5.43
N GLY A 21 6.61 19.08 6.54
CA GLY A 21 6.11 20.28 7.20
C GLY A 21 4.77 20.02 7.89
N PRO A 22 4.06 21.07 8.34
CA PRO A 22 2.69 20.93 8.86
C PRO A 22 1.79 20.34 7.77
N ALA A 23 1.00 19.34 8.12
CA ALA A 23 0.06 18.72 7.20
C ALA A 23 -0.94 19.75 6.67
N SER A 24 -1.08 19.86 5.35
CA SER A 24 -2.11 20.65 4.69
C SER A 24 -3.08 19.70 3.99
N PHE A 25 -4.32 19.67 4.47
CA PHE A 25 -5.40 18.82 3.92
C PHE A 25 -6.29 19.57 2.93
N THR A 26 -5.85 20.75 2.48
CA THR A 26 -6.65 21.62 1.59
C THR A 26 -6.67 21.14 0.14
N HIS A 27 -5.75 20.25 -0.24
CA HIS A 27 -5.61 19.71 -1.59
C HIS A 27 -5.20 18.24 -1.53
N VAL A 28 -5.52 17.50 -2.60
CA VAL A 28 -4.93 16.18 -2.83
C VAL A 28 -3.45 16.37 -3.14
N THR A 29 -2.58 15.83 -2.28
CA THR A 29 -1.13 15.85 -2.52
C THR A 29 -0.78 14.99 -3.73
N HIS A 30 0.25 15.44 -4.46
CA HIS A 30 0.87 14.69 -5.56
C HIS A 30 2.18 14.03 -5.12
N ASP A 31 2.50 14.10 -3.83
CA ASP A 31 3.68 13.47 -3.27
C ASP A 31 3.57 11.95 -3.39
N VAL A 32 4.69 11.31 -3.73
CA VAL A 32 4.79 9.86 -3.78
C VAL A 32 4.79 9.34 -2.33
N PRO A 33 3.84 8.45 -1.95
CA PRO A 33 3.83 7.83 -0.64
C PRO A 33 5.13 7.04 -0.36
N MET A 34 5.57 7.07 0.90
CA MET A 34 6.58 6.11 1.35
C MET A 34 5.95 4.73 1.55
N ILE A 35 4.70 4.67 2.02
CA ILE A 35 3.94 3.42 2.13
C ILE A 35 2.56 3.62 1.51
N ALA A 36 2.14 2.68 0.66
CA ALA A 36 0.76 2.55 0.19
C ALA A 36 0.14 1.27 0.74
N VAL A 37 -1.12 1.34 1.18
CA VAL A 37 -1.87 0.19 1.70
C VAL A 37 -3.15 0.01 0.89
N GLU A 38 -3.41 -1.22 0.48
CA GLU A 38 -4.64 -1.66 -0.15
C GLU A 38 -5.26 -2.78 0.69
N VAL A 39 -6.58 -2.74 0.84
CA VAL A 39 -7.37 -3.81 1.46
C VAL A 39 -8.20 -4.47 0.38
N VAL A 40 -8.02 -5.78 0.20
CA VAL A 40 -8.80 -6.54 -0.79
C VAL A 40 -10.28 -6.47 -0.43
N SER A 41 -11.08 -5.84 -1.30
CA SER A 41 -12.53 -5.79 -1.14
C SER A 41 -13.20 -7.07 -1.66
N PRO A 42 -14.45 -7.37 -1.25
CA PRO A 42 -15.15 -8.60 -1.66
C PRO A 42 -15.30 -8.79 -3.17
N ASN A 43 -15.24 -7.71 -3.96
CA ASN A 43 -15.42 -7.74 -5.42
C ASN A 43 -14.11 -7.65 -6.19
N GLN A 44 -12.97 -7.69 -5.50
CA GLN A 44 -11.64 -7.61 -6.12
C GLN A 44 -10.91 -8.94 -6.00
N THR A 45 -10.13 -9.24 -7.02
CA THR A 45 -9.19 -10.35 -7.01
C THR A 45 -7.83 -9.89 -6.49
N LEU A 46 -7.06 -10.83 -5.93
CA LEU A 46 -5.69 -10.55 -5.51
C LEU A 46 -4.81 -10.08 -6.67
N ASP A 47 -5.04 -10.59 -7.88
CA ASP A 47 -4.30 -10.18 -9.07
C ASP A 47 -4.59 -8.74 -9.49
N GLU A 48 -5.84 -8.27 -9.37
CA GLU A 48 -6.18 -6.86 -9.59
C GLU A 48 -5.46 -5.94 -8.60
N ILE A 49 -5.37 -6.33 -7.33
CA ILE A 49 -4.66 -5.55 -6.31
C ILE A 49 -3.15 -5.60 -6.55
N ARG A 50 -2.59 -6.74 -6.95
CA ARG A 50 -1.18 -6.85 -7.36
C ARG A 50 -0.83 -5.96 -8.55
N LEU A 51 -1.74 -5.80 -9.51
CA LEU A 51 -1.56 -4.84 -10.62
C LEU A 51 -1.46 -3.40 -10.10
N LYS A 52 -2.29 -3.02 -9.12
CA LYS A 52 -2.15 -1.71 -8.46
C LYS A 52 -0.81 -1.59 -7.71
N ALA A 53 -0.42 -2.62 -6.96
CA ALA A 53 0.84 -2.62 -6.21
C ALA A 53 2.06 -2.47 -7.14
N ALA A 54 2.07 -3.18 -8.28
CA ALA A 54 3.09 -3.02 -9.31
C ALA A 54 3.10 -1.59 -9.89
N PHE A 55 1.92 -0.99 -10.10
CA PHE A 55 1.83 0.41 -10.52
C PHE A 55 2.42 1.36 -9.46
N TYR A 56 2.06 1.21 -8.18
CA TYR A 56 2.61 2.01 -7.08
C TYR A 56 4.13 1.88 -6.98
N GLN A 57 4.66 0.66 -7.07
CA GLN A 57 6.10 0.43 -7.07
C GLN A 57 6.78 1.13 -8.27
N SER A 58 6.19 1.06 -9.46
CA SER A 58 6.71 1.76 -10.65
C SER A 58 6.62 3.29 -10.53
N ALA A 59 5.68 3.80 -9.74
CA ALA A 59 5.52 5.22 -9.44
C ALA A 59 6.46 5.71 -8.31
N GLY A 60 7.27 4.83 -7.73
CA GLY A 60 8.29 5.17 -6.74
C GLY A 60 7.86 5.01 -5.27
N VAL A 61 6.76 4.32 -4.99
CA VAL A 61 6.38 3.98 -3.62
C VAL A 61 7.38 2.98 -3.04
N ASP A 62 7.95 3.31 -1.88
CA ASP A 62 9.05 2.54 -1.27
C ASP A 62 8.58 1.17 -0.74
N GLU A 63 7.36 1.10 -0.20
CA GLU A 63 6.77 -0.13 0.35
C GLU A 63 5.24 -0.17 0.15
N ILE A 64 4.71 -1.34 -0.21
CA ILE A 64 3.28 -1.55 -0.44
C ILE A 64 2.78 -2.70 0.41
N TRP A 65 1.67 -2.50 1.12
CA TRP A 65 1.00 -3.56 1.88
C TRP A 65 -0.35 -3.87 1.25
N MET A 66 -0.57 -5.12 0.91
CA MET A 66 -1.87 -5.63 0.49
C MET A 66 -2.43 -6.50 1.61
N LEU A 67 -3.57 -6.14 2.16
CA LEU A 67 -4.23 -6.87 3.24
C LEU A 67 -5.43 -7.62 2.69
N ASP A 68 -5.52 -8.92 2.93
CA ASP A 68 -6.67 -9.73 2.54
C ASP A 68 -7.43 -10.20 3.78
N PRO A 69 -8.58 -9.58 4.10
CA PRO A 69 -9.41 -9.98 5.23
C PRO A 69 -9.98 -11.39 5.11
N ASN A 70 -10.18 -11.92 3.90
CA ASN A 70 -10.77 -13.24 3.69
C ASN A 70 -9.78 -14.35 4.08
N THR A 71 -8.51 -14.18 3.69
CA THR A 71 -7.44 -15.13 4.03
C THR A 71 -6.70 -14.78 5.32
N ARG A 72 -7.01 -13.63 5.92
CA ARG A 72 -6.33 -13.08 7.12
C ARG A 72 -4.81 -13.04 6.92
N SER A 73 -4.41 -12.53 5.77
CA SER A 73 -3.01 -12.49 5.35
C SER A 73 -2.64 -11.12 4.82
N ALA A 74 -1.35 -10.87 4.70
CA ALA A 74 -0.84 -9.69 4.04
C ALA A 74 0.29 -10.05 3.07
N GLU A 75 0.48 -9.21 2.07
CA GLU A 75 1.60 -9.28 1.14
C GLU A 75 2.32 -7.93 1.17
N MET A 76 3.61 -7.95 1.53
CA MET A 76 4.46 -6.77 1.61
C MET A 76 5.41 -6.74 0.42
N TRP A 77 5.45 -5.61 -0.29
CA TRP A 77 6.31 -5.39 -1.45
C TRP A 77 7.23 -4.23 -1.14
N ASN A 78 8.55 -4.44 -1.21
CA ASN A 78 9.53 -3.37 -1.05
C ASN A 78 10.81 -3.69 -1.83
N ALA A 79 11.90 -2.95 -1.58
CA ALA A 79 13.19 -3.17 -2.23
C ALA A 79 13.81 -4.57 -2.01
N GLN A 80 13.37 -5.31 -0.98
CA GLN A 80 13.81 -6.69 -0.71
C GLN A 80 12.99 -7.73 -1.49
N GLY A 81 11.91 -7.30 -2.14
CA GLY A 81 11.00 -8.16 -2.91
C GLY A 81 9.63 -8.27 -2.26
N GLN A 82 8.95 -9.38 -2.57
CA GLN A 82 7.61 -9.70 -2.09
C GLN A 82 7.70 -10.69 -0.92
N THR A 83 7.04 -10.37 0.18
CA THR A 83 6.94 -11.23 1.37
C THR A 83 5.47 -11.48 1.71
N GLN A 84 5.08 -12.76 1.78
CA GLN A 84 3.77 -13.14 2.33
C GLN A 84 3.86 -13.23 3.85
N LEU A 85 2.90 -12.63 4.53
CA LEU A 85 2.73 -12.66 5.97
C LEU A 85 1.39 -13.32 6.32
N THR A 86 1.43 -14.19 7.32
CA THR A 86 0.26 -14.89 7.88
C THR A 86 -0.20 -14.20 9.17
N ALA A 87 -1.44 -14.48 9.60
CA ALA A 87 -2.08 -13.83 10.75
C ALA A 87 -1.23 -13.76 12.03
N THR A 88 -0.38 -14.74 12.29
CA THR A 88 0.46 -14.82 13.50
C THR A 88 1.78 -14.06 13.40
N GLN A 89 2.15 -13.62 12.20
CA GLN A 89 3.39 -12.88 11.97
C GLN A 89 3.17 -11.38 12.20
N PRO A 90 4.16 -10.69 12.79
CA PRO A 90 4.09 -9.24 12.89
C PRO A 90 4.33 -8.61 11.51
N LEU A 91 3.52 -7.62 11.17
CA LEU A 91 3.81 -6.67 10.11
C LEU A 91 4.68 -5.56 10.71
N THR A 92 5.88 -5.40 10.16
CA THR A 92 6.88 -4.40 10.57
C THR A 92 7.41 -3.71 9.34
N SER A 93 7.98 -2.51 9.52
CA SER A 93 8.57 -1.76 8.41
C SER A 93 9.80 -0.99 8.84
N ALA A 94 10.86 -1.06 8.04
CA ALA A 94 12.05 -0.25 8.25
C ALA A 94 11.77 1.25 8.05
N LEU A 95 10.71 1.58 7.30
CA LEU A 95 10.25 2.95 7.07
C LEU A 95 9.49 3.54 8.27
N LEU A 96 9.03 2.69 9.20
CA LEU A 96 8.33 3.08 10.42
C LEU A 96 9.03 2.49 11.65
N PRO A 97 10.16 3.07 12.10
CA PRO A 97 10.92 2.54 13.23
C PRO A 97 10.05 2.38 14.48
N GLY A 98 10.04 1.17 15.04
CA GLY A 98 9.26 0.82 16.23
C GLY A 98 7.80 0.42 15.96
N PHE A 99 7.32 0.53 14.71
CA PHE A 99 6.00 0.02 14.35
C PHE A 99 6.03 -1.51 14.23
N SER A 100 5.08 -2.17 14.89
CA SER A 100 4.83 -3.59 14.77
C SER A 100 3.37 -3.87 15.11
N VAL A 101 2.68 -4.62 14.25
CA VAL A 101 1.30 -5.07 14.51
C VAL A 101 1.18 -6.56 14.19
N ILE A 102 0.54 -7.33 15.06
CA ILE A 102 0.20 -8.72 14.75
C ILE A 102 -0.97 -8.69 13.77
N LEU A 103 -0.82 -9.33 12.61
CA LEU A 103 -1.81 -9.22 11.54
C LEU A 103 -3.23 -9.64 11.96
N GLU A 104 -3.35 -10.65 12.81
CA GLU A 104 -4.65 -11.10 13.33
C GLU A 104 -5.47 -9.97 13.98
N THR A 105 -4.81 -8.99 14.62
CA THR A 105 -5.51 -7.89 15.29
C THR A 105 -6.15 -6.90 14.32
N LEU A 106 -5.78 -6.94 13.03
CA LEU A 106 -6.36 -6.08 11.98
C LEU A 106 -7.67 -6.63 11.40
N PHE A 107 -8.00 -7.90 11.68
CA PHE A 107 -9.15 -8.60 11.09
C PHE A 107 -10.20 -9.03 12.13
N ALA A 108 -10.13 -8.48 13.35
CA ALA A 108 -10.94 -8.84 14.51
C ALA A 108 -12.34 -8.18 14.50
#